data_AF-G5LLI0-F1
#
_entry.id   AF-G5LLI0-F1
#
_cell.length_a   1.000
_cell.length_b   1.000
_cell.length_c   1.000
_cell.angle_alpha   90.00
_cell.angle_beta   90.00
_cell.angle_gamma   90.00
#
_symmetry.space_group_name_H-M   'P 1'
#
loop_
_entity.id
_entity.type
_entity.pdbx_description
1 polymer ?
#
loop_
_entity_poly.entity_id
_entity_poly.type
_entity_poly.pdbx_seq_one_letter_code
_entity_poly.pdbx_strand_id
1 'polypeptide(L)' 'MQNWMQRSQNTLAQWFDAQTARALDAFIEGMTLHFVTDRTPLAREAILQMVKRIAGASM' A
#
# COMPACT_ATOMS: atom_id res chain seq x y z
N MET A 1 17.34 -1.25 -3.14
CA MET A 1 16.24 -0.61 -2.37
C MET A 1 15.82 0.73 -2.98
N GLN A 2 16.68 1.75 -3.06
CA GLN A 2 16.25 3.09 -3.52
C GLN A 2 15.63 3.12 -4.94
N ASN A 3 16.23 2.41 -5.90
CA ASN A 3 15.66 2.29 -7.26
C ASN A 3 14.30 1.58 -7.28
N TRP A 4 14.02 0.72 -6.30
CA TRP A 4 12.75 0.00 -6.19
C TRP A 4 11.66 0.89 -5.57
N MET A 5 11.94 1.59 -4.45
CA MET A 5 11.02 2.59 -3.90
C MET A 5 10.67 3.66 -4.94
N GLN A 6 11.68 4.18 -5.64
CA GLN A 6 11.44 5.22 -6.66
C GLN A 6 10.54 4.69 -7.78
N ARG A 7 10.74 3.45 -8.24
CA ARG A 7 9.89 2.84 -9.27
C ARG A 7 8.47 2.60 -8.77
N SER A 8 8.31 2.06 -7.56
CA SER A 8 7.00 1.83 -6.93
C SER A 8 6.19 3.12 -6.83
N GLN A 9 6.79 4.19 -6.30
CA GLN A 9 6.15 5.50 -6.20
C GLN A 9 5.85 6.11 -7.57
N ASN A 10 6.79 6.05 -8.52
CA ASN A 10 6.56 6.55 -9.89
C ASN A 10 5.41 5.80 -10.58
N THR A 11 5.25 4.51 -10.30
CA THR A 11 4.13 3.72 -10.80
C THR A 11 2.82 4.18 -10.17
N LEU A 12 2.74 4.24 -8.84
CA LEU A 12 1.52 4.67 -8.14
C LEU A 12 1.11 6.12 -8.46
N ALA A 13 2.09 7.00 -8.67
CA ALA A 13 1.86 8.41 -9.03
C ALA A 13 1.20 8.60 -10.40
N GLN A 14 1.10 7.56 -11.24
CA GLN A 14 0.33 7.62 -12.50
C GLN A 14 -1.18 7.64 -12.27
N TRP A 15 -1.65 7.22 -11.08
CA TRP A 15 -3.08 7.09 -10.77
C TRP A 15 -3.50 7.89 -9.54
N PHE A 16 -2.55 8.27 -8.69
CA PHE A 16 -2.81 8.91 -7.41
C PHE A 16 -1.97 10.18 -7.25
N ASP A 17 -2.48 11.13 -6.47
CA ASP A 17 -1.67 12.27 -6.04
C ASP A 17 -0.48 11.80 -5.19
N ALA A 18 0.53 12.67 -5.04
CA ALA A 18 1.79 12.31 -4.38
C ALA A 18 1.60 11.83 -2.92
N GLN A 19 0.62 12.36 -2.20
CA GLN A 19 0.36 11.95 -0.82
C GLN A 19 -0.26 10.55 -0.78
N THR A 20 -1.27 10.30 -1.61
CA THR A 20 -1.94 9.00 -1.71
C THR A 20 -0.98 7.91 -2.22
N ALA A 21 -0.19 8.20 -3.25
CA ALA A 21 0.81 7.27 -3.79
C ALA A 21 1.82 6.84 -2.71
N ARG A 22 2.33 7.80 -1.92
CA ARG A 22 3.26 7.52 -0.83
C ARG A 22 2.62 6.71 0.31
N ALA A 23 1.37 6.98 0.63
CA ALA A 23 0.64 6.24 1.65
C ALA A 23 0.38 4.79 1.23
N LEU A 24 0.02 4.55 -0.04
CA LEU A 24 -0.16 3.22 -0.61
C LEU A 24 1.16 2.43 -0.63
N ASP A 25 2.25 3.06 -1.05
CA ASP A 25 3.60 2.46 -1.07
C ASP A 25 4.01 1.97 0.33
N ALA A 26 3.92 2.85 1.33
CA ALA A 26 4.23 2.51 2.71
C ALA A 26 3.33 1.42 3.30
N PHE A 27 2.04 1.42 2.93
CA PHE A 27 1.12 0.37 3.37
C PHE A 27 1.47 -1.00 2.76
N ILE A 28 1.84 -1.05 1.49
CA ILE A 28 2.26 -2.30 0.81
C ILE A 28 3.53 -2.86 1.46
N GLU A 29 4.51 -1.99 1.73
CA GLU A 29 5.75 -2.38 2.41
C GLU A 29 5.47 -2.91 3.83
N GLY A 30 4.66 -2.20 4.61
CA GLY A 30 4.27 -2.61 5.95
C GLY A 30 3.52 -3.95 5.98
N MET A 31 2.58 -4.15 5.05
CA MET A 31 1.84 -5.41 4.95
C MET A 31 2.73 -6.59 4.57
N THR A 32 3.76 -6.37 3.76
CA THR A 32 4.74 -7.42 3.43
C THR A 32 5.52 -7.86 4.67
N LEU A 33 5.95 -6.92 5.51
CA LEU A 33 6.63 -7.22 6.78
C LEU A 33 5.72 -7.93 7.77
N HIS A 34 4.47 -7.49 7.92
CA HIS A 34 3.50 -8.15 8.80
C HIS A 34 3.18 -9.56 8.32
N PHE A 35 3.02 -9.78 7.02
CA PHE A 35 2.70 -11.11 6.48
C PHE A 35 3.78 -12.16 6.78
N VAL A 36 5.06 -11.76 6.80
CA VAL A 36 6.16 -12.69 7.09
C VAL A 36 6.42 -12.91 8.58
N THR A 37 5.91 -12.03 9.45
CA THR A 37 6.15 -12.07 10.91
C THR A 37 4.94 -12.51 11.73
N ASP A 38 3.72 -12.29 11.22
CA ASP A 38 2.46 -12.55 11.91
C ASP A 38 2.00 -14.00 11.73
N ARG A 39 1.48 -14.59 12.81
CA ARG A 39 0.86 -15.93 12.79
C ARG A 39 -0.61 -15.88 12.37
N THR A 40 -1.20 -14.69 12.33
CA THR A 40 -2.60 -14.41 12.00
C THR A 40 -2.69 -13.23 11.03
N PRO A 41 -2.29 -13.40 9.77
CA PRO A 41 -2.29 -12.32 8.79
C PRO A 41 -3.71 -11.77 8.54
N LEU A 42 -3.80 -10.48 8.21
CA LEU A 42 -5.07 -9.84 7.85
C LEU A 42 -5.74 -10.57 6.68
N ALA A 43 -7.05 -10.75 6.79
CA ALA A 43 -7.87 -11.27 5.69
C ALA A 43 -7.80 -10.33 4.49
N ARG A 44 -7.89 -10.90 3.28
CA ARG A 44 -7.84 -10.17 2.01
C ARG A 44 -8.87 -9.04 1.96
N GLU A 45 -10.07 -9.28 2.49
CA GLU A 45 -11.16 -8.32 2.54
C GLU A 45 -10.80 -7.11 3.40
N ALA A 46 -10.14 -7.33 4.54
CA ALA A 46 -9.66 -6.25 5.41
C ALA A 46 -8.59 -5.41 4.71
N ILE A 47 -7.64 -6.06 4.03
CA ILE A 47 -6.60 -5.38 3.24
C ILE A 47 -7.24 -4.53 2.13
N LEU A 48 -8.21 -5.07 1.40
CA LEU A 48 -8.93 -4.32 0.36
C LEU A 48 -9.65 -3.09 0.91
N GLN A 49 -10.28 -3.19 2.08
CA GLN A 49 -10.93 -2.04 2.72
C GLN A 49 -9.90 -0.95 3.08
N MET A 50 -8.73 -1.32 3.58
CA MET A 50 -7.65 -0.38 3.88
C MET A 50 -7.13 0.31 2.62
N VAL A 51 -6.88 -0.46 1.54
CA VAL A 51 -6.45 0.10 0.25
C VAL A 51 -7.48 1.09 -0.29
N LYS A 52 -8.77 0.76 -0.27
CA LYS A 52 -9.84 1.67 -0.72
C LYS A 52 -9.88 2.97 0.09
N ARG A 53 -9.73 2.89 1.41
CA ARG A 53 -9.68 4.05 2.30
C ARG A 53 -8.50 4.96 1.96
N ILE A 54 -7.30 4.38 1.80
CA ILE A 54 -6.10 5.15 1.45
C ILE A 54 -6.25 5.78 0.06
N ALA A 55 -6.76 5.02 -0.91
CA ALA A 55 -6.96 5.47 -2.28
C ALA A 55 -8.06 6.53 -2.45
N GLY A 56 -8.73 6.96 -1.38
CA GLY A 56 -9.86 7.88 -1.46
C GLY A 56 -11.09 7.32 -2.17
N ALA A 57 -11.11 6.02 -2.48
CA ALA A 57 -12.22 5.32 -3.15
C ALA A 57 -13.33 4.93 -2.17
N SER A 58 -13.52 5.73 -1.11
CA SER A 58 -14.48 5.45 -0.05
C SER A 58 -15.89 5.68 -0.58
N MET A 59 -16.66 4.60 -0.65
CA MET A 59 -18.11 4.60 -0.80
C MET A 59 -18.75 4.57 0.58
#